data_AF-A0AAU9UF25-F1
#
_entry.id   AF-A0AAU9UF25-F1
#
_cell.length_a   1.000
_cell.length_b   1.000
_cell.length_c   1.000
_cell.angle_alpha   90.00
_cell.angle_beta   90.00
_cell.angle_gamma   90.00
#
_symmetry.space_group_name_H-M   'P 1'
#
loop_
_entity.id
_entity.type
_entity.pdbx_description
1 polymer ?
#
loop_
_entity_poly.entity_id
_entity_poly.type
_entity_poly.pdbx_seq_one_letter_code
_entity_poly.pdbx_strand_id
1 'polypeptide(L)'
;MALTAAERAKRYREKIKQNPQKYENYKKKELQRLKKAQKNINELNDEEKIERRKKWREQKKRQKEKRKPSISIAQVSNTNNKVSPSFQVKYRNLSRRYKMAMKTIDKYKMAINNVRNKFYGAQKKYEQEIMKLQVERDKLETRQELLDILICEVYSDCKIPTNKQLIKKLAIKIAEKTDKDADRKLLGLHGQIRLRTTSKDVKRPINEKIQSEIDHFFNRNDITRYTSGKKETRTRNKTKMQIR
;
A
#
# COMPACT_ATOMS: atom_id res chain seq x y z
N MET A 1 -55.12 -13.17 -25.68
CA MET A 1 -53.82 -13.51 -25.03
C MET A 1 -53.59 -12.59 -23.85
N ALA A 2 -53.25 -13.12 -22.67
CA ALA A 2 -52.95 -12.30 -21.51
C ALA A 2 -51.63 -11.55 -21.72
N LEU A 3 -51.64 -10.22 -21.54
CA LEU A 3 -50.45 -9.40 -21.70
C LEU A 3 -49.38 -9.80 -20.67
N THR A 4 -48.14 -9.91 -21.14
CA THR A 4 -46.99 -10.18 -20.27
C THR A 4 -46.80 -9.02 -19.27
N ALA A 5 -46.12 -9.29 -18.16
CA ALA A 5 -45.84 -8.24 -17.16
C ALA A 5 -45.04 -7.06 -17.75
N ALA A 6 -44.14 -7.34 -18.70
CA ALA A 6 -43.36 -6.33 -19.40
C ALA A 6 -44.23 -5.42 -20.27
N GLU A 7 -45.17 -5.99 -21.03
CA GLU A 7 -46.09 -5.23 -21.87
C GLU A 7 -47.06 -4.38 -21.06
N ARG A 8 -47.55 -4.91 -19.92
CA ARG A 8 -48.38 -4.13 -18.99
C ARG A 8 -47.62 -2.93 -18.42
N ALA A 9 -46.35 -3.11 -18.06
CA ALA A 9 -45.50 -2.02 -17.59
C ALA A 9 -45.23 -0.97 -18.69
N LYS A 10 -45.02 -1.42 -19.94
CA LYS A 10 -44.80 -0.54 -21.10
C LYS A 10 -46.04 0.33 -21.37
N ARG A 11 -47.22 -0.28 -21.46
CA ARG A 11 -48.50 0.44 -21.63
C ARG A 11 -48.78 1.42 -20.50
N TYR A 12 -48.45 1.07 -19.26
CA TYR A 12 -48.61 1.97 -18.12
C TYR A 12 -47.69 3.20 -18.21
N ARG A 13 -46.43 3.02 -18.61
CA ARG A 13 -45.49 4.14 -18.83
C ARG A 13 -45.94 5.06 -19.96
N GLU A 14 -46.45 4.49 -21.06
CA GLU A 14 -47.01 5.23 -22.19
C GLU A 14 -48.27 6.02 -21.77
N LYS A 15 -49.16 5.41 -20.97
CA LYS A 15 -50.35 6.08 -20.40
C LYS A 15 -50.01 7.25 -19.46
N ILE A 16 -48.92 7.16 -18.70
CA ILE A 16 -48.44 8.28 -17.86
C ILE A 16 -47.85 9.38 -18.73
N LYS A 17 -47.09 9.03 -19.78
CA LYS A 17 -46.49 10.00 -20.72
C LYS A 17 -47.52 10.88 -21.43
N GLN A 18 -48.72 10.36 -21.69
CA GLN A 18 -49.82 11.11 -22.30
C GLN A 18 -50.35 12.25 -21.41
N ASN A 19 -50.10 12.21 -20.09
CA ASN A 19 -50.51 13.26 -19.15
C ASN A 19 -49.28 14.02 -18.62
N PRO A 20 -48.95 15.22 -19.16
CA PRO A 20 -47.69 15.90 -18.90
C PRO A 20 -47.46 16.19 -17.40
N GLN A 21 -48.51 16.61 -16.69
CA GLN A 21 -48.43 16.92 -15.25
C GLN A 21 -48.19 15.68 -14.37
N LYS A 22 -48.77 14.52 -14.75
CA LYS A 22 -48.51 13.24 -14.05
C LYS A 22 -47.12 12.70 -14.35
N TYR A 23 -46.62 12.89 -15.57
CA TYR A 23 -45.29 12.48 -15.98
C TYR A 23 -44.18 13.28 -15.29
N GLU A 24 -44.36 14.60 -15.16
CA GLU A 24 -43.51 15.49 -14.36
C GLU A 24 -43.41 15.02 -12.90
N ASN A 25 -44.55 14.76 -12.27
CA ASN A 25 -44.61 14.27 -10.89
C ASN A 25 -43.96 12.88 -10.74
N TYR A 26 -44.13 12.01 -11.73
CA TYR A 26 -43.48 10.71 -11.78
C TYR A 26 -41.96 10.84 -11.86
N LYS A 27 -41.43 11.68 -12.77
CA LYS A 27 -40.00 11.98 -12.89
C LYS A 27 -39.41 12.54 -11.59
N LYS A 28 -40.10 13.49 -10.96
CA LYS A 28 -39.66 14.07 -9.67
C LYS A 28 -39.57 13.00 -8.58
N LYS A 29 -40.56 12.11 -8.48
CA LYS A 29 -40.53 10.98 -7.53
C LYS A 29 -39.40 9.99 -7.85
N GLU A 30 -39.16 9.69 -9.12
CA GLU A 30 -38.08 8.78 -9.53
C GLU A 30 -36.70 9.38 -9.23
N LEU A 31 -36.51 10.66 -9.53
CA LEU A 31 -35.28 11.40 -9.21
C LEU A 31 -35.03 11.48 -7.70
N GLN A 32 -36.07 11.69 -6.89
CA GLN A 32 -35.97 11.63 -5.43
C GLN A 32 -35.61 10.22 -4.93
N ARG A 33 -36.16 9.16 -5.53
CA ARG A 33 -35.78 7.76 -5.21
C ARG A 33 -34.33 7.49 -5.54
N LEU A 34 -33.86 7.93 -6.71
CA LEU A 34 -32.47 7.78 -7.14
C LEU A 34 -31.51 8.53 -6.21
N LYS A 35 -31.81 9.79 -5.88
CA LYS A 35 -31.04 10.56 -4.89
C LYS A 35 -30.96 9.84 -3.55
N LYS A 36 -32.08 9.34 -3.02
CA LYS A 36 -32.11 8.58 -1.76
C LYS A 36 -31.32 7.26 -1.83
N ALA A 37 -31.31 6.59 -2.97
CA ALA A 37 -30.56 5.36 -3.18
C ALA A 37 -29.05 5.60 -3.32
N GLN A 38 -28.66 6.68 -4.01
CA GLN A 38 -27.27 7.06 -4.28
C GLN A 38 -26.56 7.77 -3.12
N LYS A 39 -27.27 8.19 -2.06
CA LYS A 39 -26.64 8.78 -0.86
C LYS A 39 -25.53 7.87 -0.33
N ASN A 40 -24.32 8.40 -0.27
CA ASN A 40 -23.15 7.74 0.28
C ASN A 40 -23.32 7.48 1.77
N ILE A 41 -22.75 6.38 2.28
CA ILE A 41 -22.90 5.95 3.68
C ILE A 41 -22.45 7.05 4.67
N ASN A 42 -21.48 7.87 4.27
CA ASN A 42 -20.93 8.95 5.10
C ASN A 42 -21.89 10.15 5.24
N GLU A 43 -22.84 10.32 4.31
CA GLU A 43 -23.80 11.42 4.29
C GLU A 43 -25.13 11.06 4.98
N LEU A 44 -25.27 9.81 5.47
CA LEU A 44 -26.46 9.39 6.21
C LEU A 44 -26.35 9.77 7.67
N ASN A 45 -27.48 10.22 8.23
CA ASN A 45 -27.63 10.40 9.66
C ASN A 45 -27.54 9.03 10.38
N ASP A 46 -27.17 9.02 11.66
CA ASP A 46 -26.92 7.78 12.39
C ASP A 46 -28.20 6.95 12.58
N GLU A 47 -29.34 7.60 12.73
CA GLU A 47 -30.67 6.94 12.72
C GLU A 47 -30.96 6.25 11.39
N GLU A 48 -30.68 6.90 10.25
CA GLU A 48 -30.89 6.33 8.93
C GLU A 48 -29.95 5.14 8.67
N LYS A 49 -28.73 5.16 9.22
CA LYS A 49 -27.80 4.02 9.18
C LYS A 49 -28.37 2.84 9.97
N ILE A 50 -28.97 3.07 11.13
CA ILE A 50 -29.62 2.03 11.95
C ILE A 50 -30.79 1.41 11.19
N GLU A 51 -31.65 2.22 10.56
CA GLU A 51 -32.76 1.71 9.76
C GLU A 51 -32.30 0.88 8.55
N ARG A 52 -31.28 1.34 7.82
CA ARG A 52 -30.70 0.59 6.69
C ARG A 52 -30.17 -0.77 7.16
N ARG A 53 -29.47 -0.81 8.30
CA ARG A 53 -28.99 -2.06 8.91
C ARG A 53 -30.14 -2.98 9.31
N LYS A 54 -31.22 -2.45 9.88
CA LYS A 54 -32.42 -3.20 10.26
C LYS A 54 -33.09 -3.84 9.03
N LYS A 55 -33.33 -3.05 7.98
CA LYS A 55 -33.91 -3.53 6.70
C LYS A 55 -33.03 -4.59 6.04
N TRP A 56 -31.70 -4.41 6.05
CA TRP A 56 -30.76 -5.38 5.51
C TRP A 56 -30.79 -6.72 6.27
N ARG A 57 -30.81 -6.68 7.61
CA ARG A 57 -30.92 -7.87 8.45
C ARG A 57 -32.23 -8.63 8.18
N GLU A 58 -33.33 -7.90 8.06
CA GLU A 58 -34.64 -8.48 7.77
C GLU A 58 -34.69 -9.12 6.37
N GLN A 59 -34.14 -8.46 5.35
CA GLN A 59 -34.06 -9.01 4.00
C GLN A 59 -33.18 -10.27 3.95
N LYS A 60 -32.06 -10.29 4.68
CA LYS A 60 -31.22 -11.49 4.84
C LYS A 60 -31.96 -12.62 5.55
N LYS A 61 -32.75 -12.31 6.58
CA LYS A 61 -33.59 -13.30 7.28
C LYS A 61 -34.61 -13.91 6.32
N ARG A 62 -35.36 -13.09 5.57
CA ARG A 62 -36.31 -13.55 4.55
C ARG A 62 -35.65 -14.38 3.44
N GLN A 63 -34.47 -13.99 2.96
CA GLN A 63 -33.73 -14.80 1.98
C GLN A 63 -33.31 -16.15 2.55
N LYS A 64 -32.90 -16.20 3.82
CA LYS A 64 -32.55 -17.45 4.50
C LYS A 64 -33.77 -18.35 4.67
N GLU A 65 -34.93 -17.79 4.99
CA GLU A 65 -36.21 -18.51 5.07
C GLU A 65 -36.64 -19.07 3.71
N LYS A 66 -36.50 -18.30 2.62
CA LYS A 66 -36.76 -18.79 1.25
C LYS A 66 -35.75 -19.85 0.77
N ARG A 67 -34.53 -19.83 1.30
CA ARG A 67 -33.46 -20.78 0.98
C ARG A 67 -33.44 -22.01 1.87
N LYS A 68 -34.16 -22.00 3.00
CA LYS A 68 -34.48 -23.25 3.67
C LYS A 68 -35.32 -24.02 2.65
N PRO A 69 -34.86 -25.18 2.15
CA PRO A 69 -35.75 -26.00 1.37
C PRO A 69 -36.95 -26.24 2.28
N SER A 70 -38.14 -25.83 1.84
CA SER A 70 -39.34 -26.51 2.28
C SER A 70 -39.05 -27.96 1.95
N ILE A 71 -38.71 -28.74 2.96
CA ILE A 71 -38.64 -30.19 2.86
C ILE A 71 -40.10 -30.60 2.68
N SER A 72 -40.65 -30.34 1.50
CA SER A 72 -41.70 -31.16 0.94
C SER A 72 -41.01 -32.48 0.68
N ILE A 73 -41.31 -33.44 1.55
CA ILE A 73 -41.06 -34.86 1.36
C ILE A 73 -41.88 -35.25 0.12
N ALA A 74 -41.38 -34.89 -1.06
CA ALA A 74 -41.97 -35.22 -2.34
C ALA A 74 -40.93 -36.09 -3.04
N GLN A 75 -41.07 -37.39 -2.78
CA GLN A 75 -40.78 -38.49 -3.70
C GLN A 75 -39.50 -38.33 -4.52
N VAL A 76 -38.35 -38.51 -3.88
CA VAL A 76 -37.15 -38.93 -4.61
C VAL A 76 -37.31 -40.42 -4.87
N SER A 77 -37.52 -40.74 -6.13
CA SER A 77 -37.62 -42.09 -6.67
C SER A 77 -36.50 -43.00 -6.16
N ASN A 78 -36.92 -44.12 -5.57
CA ASN A 78 -36.09 -45.26 -5.21
C ASN A 78 -35.41 -45.81 -6.49
N THR A 79 -34.22 -45.32 -6.79
CA THR A 79 -33.27 -46.06 -7.63
C THR A 79 -32.34 -46.78 -6.68
N ASN A 80 -32.46 -48.11 -6.62
CA ASN A 80 -31.68 -49.01 -5.78
C ASN A 80 -30.21 -49.10 -6.23
N ASN A 81 -29.51 -47.97 -6.31
CA ASN A 81 -28.07 -47.94 -6.45
C ASN A 81 -27.44 -48.08 -5.06
N LYS A 82 -27.32 -49.33 -4.59
CA LYS A 82 -26.54 -49.65 -3.38
C LYS A 82 -25.05 -49.38 -3.66
N VAL A 83 -24.65 -48.12 -3.49
CA VAL A 83 -23.25 -47.70 -3.55
C VAL A 83 -22.49 -48.52 -2.50
N SER A 84 -21.42 -49.20 -2.93
CA SER A 84 -20.61 -50.06 -2.06
C SER A 84 -20.20 -49.30 -0.77
N PRO A 85 -20.28 -49.95 0.41
CA PRO A 85 -19.96 -49.32 1.69
C PRO A 85 -18.59 -48.62 1.71
N SER A 86 -17.61 -49.16 0.96
CA SER A 86 -16.27 -48.57 0.82
C SER A 86 -16.30 -47.19 0.16
N PHE A 87 -17.14 -47.00 -0.86
CA PHE A 87 -17.33 -45.71 -1.54
C PHE A 87 -18.06 -44.70 -0.65
N GLN A 88 -19.02 -45.15 0.17
CA GLN A 88 -19.71 -44.27 1.11
C GLN A 88 -18.75 -43.70 2.17
N VAL A 89 -17.83 -44.52 2.69
CA VAL A 89 -16.79 -44.08 3.64
C VAL A 89 -15.82 -43.10 2.97
N LYS A 90 -15.36 -43.40 1.76
CA LYS A 90 -14.49 -42.49 0.97
C LYS A 90 -15.17 -41.13 0.76
N TYR A 91 -16.44 -41.11 0.37
CA TYR A 91 -17.20 -39.87 0.17
C TYR A 91 -17.39 -39.07 1.46
N ARG A 92 -17.70 -39.74 2.59
CA ARG A 92 -17.79 -39.08 3.90
C ARG A 92 -16.46 -38.43 4.31
N ASN A 93 -15.35 -39.14 4.10
CA ASN A 93 -14.02 -38.61 4.41
C ASN A 93 -13.66 -37.43 3.50
N LEU A 94 -13.96 -37.51 2.21
CA LEU A 94 -13.76 -36.41 1.26
C LEU A 94 -14.61 -35.19 1.65
N SER A 95 -15.88 -35.38 1.99
CA SER A 95 -16.78 -34.32 2.45
C SER A 95 -16.26 -33.65 3.73
N ARG A 96 -15.75 -34.43 4.70
CA ARG A 96 -15.11 -33.90 5.91
C ARG A 96 -13.87 -33.07 5.57
N ARG A 97 -12.97 -33.59 4.73
CA ARG A 97 -11.76 -32.87 4.28
C ARG A 97 -12.11 -31.56 3.58
N TYR A 98 -13.09 -31.59 2.67
CA TYR A 98 -13.57 -30.39 1.99
C TYR A 98 -14.12 -29.35 2.99
N LYS A 99 -14.97 -29.78 3.95
CA LYS A 99 -15.48 -28.88 5.00
C LYS A 99 -14.36 -28.26 5.83
N MET A 100 -13.33 -29.03 6.18
CA MET A 100 -12.18 -28.51 6.92
C MET A 100 -11.36 -27.53 6.06
N ALA A 101 -11.12 -27.84 4.79
CA ALA A 101 -10.45 -26.93 3.86
C ALA A 101 -11.20 -25.60 3.71
N MET A 102 -12.53 -25.62 3.60
CA MET A 102 -13.35 -24.41 3.55
C MET A 102 -13.23 -23.57 4.83
N LYS A 103 -13.25 -24.20 6.02
CA LYS A 103 -13.01 -23.48 7.29
C LYS A 103 -11.63 -22.83 7.32
N THR A 104 -10.60 -23.52 6.82
CA THR A 104 -9.24 -22.98 6.72
C THR A 104 -9.18 -21.79 5.78
N ILE A 105 -9.83 -21.87 4.61
CA ILE A 105 -9.94 -20.75 3.67
C ILE A 105 -10.63 -19.54 4.33
N ASP A 106 -11.73 -19.76 5.04
CA ASP A 106 -12.44 -18.68 5.74
C ASP A 106 -11.57 -18.04 6.83
N LYS A 107 -10.81 -18.85 7.59
CA LYS A 107 -9.82 -18.34 8.56
C LYS A 107 -8.78 -17.44 7.90
N TYR A 108 -8.22 -17.85 6.76
CA TYR A 108 -7.26 -17.03 6.02
C TYR A 108 -7.88 -15.75 5.46
N LYS A 109 -9.12 -15.80 4.95
CA LYS A 109 -9.84 -14.60 4.53
C LYS A 109 -10.02 -13.61 5.67
N MET A 110 -10.36 -14.09 6.88
CA MET A 110 -10.46 -13.22 8.06
C MET A 110 -9.11 -12.61 8.44
N ALA A 111 -8.02 -13.40 8.40
CA ALA A 111 -6.68 -12.90 8.68
C ALA A 111 -6.25 -11.81 7.68
N ILE A 112 -6.48 -12.02 6.38
CA ILE A 112 -6.19 -11.04 5.32
C ILE A 112 -6.99 -9.76 5.56
N ASN A 113 -8.29 -9.87 5.86
CA ASN A 113 -9.13 -8.70 6.15
C ASN A 113 -8.65 -7.93 7.39
N ASN A 114 -8.20 -8.63 8.45
CA ASN A 114 -7.65 -7.98 9.64
C ASN A 114 -6.36 -7.21 9.33
N VAL A 115 -5.45 -7.80 8.55
CA VAL A 115 -4.22 -7.13 8.11
C VAL A 115 -4.56 -5.92 7.25
N ARG A 116 -5.48 -6.08 6.30
CA ARG A 116 -5.92 -5.01 5.41
C ARG A 116 -6.54 -3.83 6.18
N ASN A 117 -7.37 -4.11 7.18
CA ASN A 117 -7.95 -3.08 8.04
C ASN A 117 -6.89 -2.36 8.88
N LYS A 118 -5.89 -3.07 9.40
CA LYS A 118 -4.75 -2.46 10.11
C LYS A 118 -3.94 -1.56 9.19
N PHE A 119 -3.65 -2.03 7.97
CA PHE A 119 -2.92 -1.26 6.96
C PHE A 119 -3.65 0.04 6.61
N TYR A 120 -4.94 -0.01 6.28
CA TYR A 120 -5.72 1.20 5.98
C TYR A 120 -5.83 2.14 7.18
N GLY A 121 -5.94 1.59 8.40
CA GLY A 121 -5.93 2.40 9.62
C GLY A 121 -4.61 3.15 9.81
N ALA A 122 -3.48 2.49 9.55
CA ALA A 122 -2.16 3.12 9.60
C ALA A 122 -1.99 4.17 8.49
N GLN A 123 -2.36 3.83 7.25
CA GLN A 123 -2.29 4.74 6.11
C GLN A 123 -3.03 6.04 6.39
N LYS A 124 -4.27 5.96 6.91
CA LYS A 124 -5.06 7.14 7.24
C LYS A 124 -4.41 8.01 8.33
N LYS A 125 -3.73 7.39 9.32
CA LYS A 125 -3.00 8.13 10.35
C LYS A 125 -1.81 8.90 9.75
N TYR A 126 -1.06 8.26 8.86
CA TYR A 126 0.05 8.93 8.16
C TYR A 126 -0.44 10.06 7.27
N GLU A 127 -1.55 9.88 6.54
CA GLU A 127 -2.16 10.96 5.74
C GLU A 127 -2.55 12.17 6.61
N GLN A 128 -3.13 11.93 7.80
CA GLN A 128 -3.46 13.00 8.75
C GLN A 128 -2.21 13.69 9.31
N GLU A 129 -1.15 12.94 9.58
CA GLU A 129 0.11 13.47 10.09
C GLU A 129 0.83 14.32 9.04
N ILE A 130 0.85 13.87 7.78
CA ILE A 130 1.36 14.64 6.64
C ILE A 130 0.59 15.96 6.50
N MET A 131 -0.74 15.92 6.55
CA MET A 131 -1.55 17.14 6.49
C MET A 131 -1.25 18.11 7.64
N LYS A 132 -1.03 17.61 8.86
CA LYS A 132 -0.65 18.46 10.00
C LYS A 132 0.71 19.11 9.80
N LEU A 133 1.70 18.34 9.35
CA LEU A 133 3.06 18.84 9.08
C LEU A 133 3.06 19.86 7.93
N GLN A 134 2.21 19.67 6.91
CA GLN A 134 2.03 20.66 5.84
C GLN A 134 1.49 21.98 6.38
N VAL A 135 0.42 21.94 7.17
CA VAL A 135 -0.13 23.16 7.79
C VAL A 135 0.88 23.86 8.70
N GLU A 136 1.69 23.10 9.43
CA GLU A 136 2.75 23.67 10.27
C GLU A 136 3.87 24.30 9.43
N ARG A 137 4.27 23.65 8.33
CA ARG A 137 5.23 24.19 7.37
C ARG A 137 4.74 25.51 6.78
N ASP A 138 3.50 25.57 6.30
CA ASP A 138 2.92 26.78 5.69
C ASP A 138 2.87 27.95 6.70
N LYS A 139 2.60 27.66 7.98
CA LYS A 139 2.65 28.67 9.06
C LYS A 139 4.07 29.18 9.32
N LEU A 140 5.07 28.31 9.24
CA LEU A 140 6.46 28.71 9.42
C LEU A 140 6.95 29.52 8.21
N GLU A 141 6.56 29.13 7.00
CA GLU A 141 6.89 29.83 5.76
C GLU A 141 6.32 31.24 5.74
N THR A 142 5.01 31.40 6.02
CA THR A 142 4.38 32.72 6.15
C THR A 142 5.01 33.58 7.26
N ARG A 143 5.38 32.99 8.40
CA ARG A 143 6.11 33.71 9.46
C ARG A 143 7.49 34.16 9.00
N GLN A 144 8.19 33.34 8.23
CA GLN A 144 9.50 33.67 7.69
C GLN A 144 9.41 34.82 6.67
N GLU A 145 8.45 34.76 5.74
CA GLU A 145 8.18 35.83 4.79
C GLU A 145 7.90 37.17 5.51
N LEU A 146 7.07 37.15 6.56
CA LEU A 146 6.80 38.34 7.36
C LEU A 146 8.06 38.89 8.05
N LEU A 147 8.92 38.03 8.58
CA LEU A 147 10.19 38.45 9.17
C LEU A 147 11.12 39.07 8.12
N ASP A 148 11.19 38.50 6.92
CA ASP A 148 12.01 39.01 5.84
C ASP A 148 11.54 40.40 5.38
N ILE A 149 10.22 40.63 5.30
CA ILE A 149 9.62 41.95 5.02
C ILE A 149 9.99 42.94 6.13
N LEU A 150 9.77 42.59 7.40
CA LEU A 150 10.06 43.47 8.53
C LEU A 150 11.55 43.83 8.63
N ILE A 151 12.45 42.88 8.33
CA ILE A 151 13.89 43.15 8.29
C ILE A 151 14.22 44.15 7.17
N CYS A 152 13.61 44.00 5.99
CA CYS A 152 13.78 44.94 4.89
C CYS A 152 13.30 46.35 5.26
N GLU A 153 12.13 46.47 5.89
CA GLU A 153 11.56 47.73 6.37
C GLU A 153 12.50 48.40 7.38
N VAL A 154 12.90 47.69 8.44
CA VAL A 154 13.83 48.21 9.47
C VAL A 154 15.18 48.62 8.88
N TYR A 155 15.69 47.86 7.90
CA TYR A 155 16.93 48.21 7.21
C TYR A 155 16.79 49.49 6.36
N SER A 156 15.63 49.68 5.73
CA SER A 156 15.33 50.88 4.94
C SER A 156 15.18 52.12 5.82
N ASP A 157 14.54 51.99 6.99
CA ASP A 157 14.31 53.07 7.95
C ASP A 157 15.57 53.51 8.70
N CYS A 158 16.56 52.63 8.81
CA CYS A 158 17.83 52.97 9.44
C CYS A 158 18.58 54.05 8.65
N LYS A 159 18.72 55.26 9.21
CA LYS A 159 19.54 56.32 8.59
C LYS A 159 21.04 56.15 8.85
N ILE A 160 21.41 55.53 9.98
CA ILE A 160 22.80 55.42 10.43
C ILE A 160 23.50 54.22 9.74
N PRO A 161 24.67 54.42 9.10
CA PRO A 161 25.36 53.37 8.35
C PRO A 161 25.90 52.22 9.22
N THR A 162 26.31 52.49 10.46
CA THR A 162 26.76 51.46 11.41
C THR A 162 25.66 50.46 11.74
N ASN A 163 24.42 50.94 11.92
CA ASN A 163 23.25 50.09 12.17
C ASN A 163 22.94 49.19 10.95
N LYS A 164 23.04 49.72 9.73
CA LYS A 164 22.91 48.92 8.50
C LYS A 164 23.96 47.82 8.40
N GLN A 165 25.21 48.11 8.78
CA GLN A 165 26.28 47.09 8.81
C GLN A 165 26.03 46.02 9.88
N LEU A 166 25.51 46.40 11.04
CA LEU A 166 25.11 45.47 12.10
C LEU A 166 24.02 44.50 11.63
N ILE A 167 22.96 45.02 11.00
CA ILE A 167 21.87 44.20 10.43
C ILE A 167 22.42 43.23 9.37
N LYS A 168 23.30 43.70 8.47
CA LYS A 168 23.97 42.82 7.49
C LYS A 168 24.80 41.71 8.14
N LYS A 169 25.59 42.04 9.17
CA LYS A 169 26.40 41.06 9.91
C LYS A 169 25.52 40.02 10.61
N LEU A 170 24.37 40.43 11.14
CA LEU A 170 23.39 39.52 11.74
C LEU A 170 22.78 38.58 10.69
N ALA A 171 22.37 39.09 9.54
CA ALA A 171 21.82 38.28 8.45
C ALA A 171 22.82 37.20 7.97
N ILE A 172 24.09 37.57 7.80
CA ILE A 172 25.17 36.63 7.42
C ILE A 172 25.34 35.54 8.49
N LYS A 173 25.40 35.91 9.77
CA LYS A 173 25.52 34.94 10.88
C LYS A 173 24.31 34.00 11.00
N ILE A 174 23.12 34.45 10.63
CA ILE A 174 21.91 33.62 10.60
C ILE A 174 22.02 32.61 9.45
N ALA A 175 22.35 33.06 8.24
CA ALA A 175 22.53 32.20 7.07
C ALA A 175 23.58 31.10 7.27
N GLU A 176 24.72 31.44 7.91
CA GLU A 176 25.78 30.47 8.21
C GLU A 176 25.35 29.34 9.16
N LYS A 177 24.33 29.59 10.00
CA LYS A 177 23.80 28.59 10.95
C LYS A 177 22.70 27.72 10.34
N THR A 178 21.95 28.22 9.36
CA THR A 178 20.80 27.49 8.79
C THR A 178 21.20 26.48 7.72
N ASP A 179 22.16 26.80 6.85
CA ASP A 179 22.50 25.91 5.71
C ASP A 179 23.24 24.64 6.13
N LYS A 180 24.10 24.70 7.16
CA LYS A 180 24.95 23.54 7.52
C LYS A 180 24.20 22.43 8.25
N ASP A 181 23.11 22.75 8.94
CA ASP A 181 22.36 21.78 9.75
C ASP A 181 21.10 21.24 9.04
N ALA A 182 20.52 22.00 8.09
CA ALA A 182 19.41 21.54 7.28
C ALA A 182 19.81 20.39 6.34
N ASP A 183 20.92 20.54 5.62
CA ASP A 183 21.44 19.52 4.69
C ASP A 183 21.84 18.22 5.41
N ARG A 184 22.43 18.33 6.61
CA ARG A 184 22.82 17.17 7.43
C ARG A 184 21.61 16.35 7.89
N LYS A 185 20.52 17.02 8.28
CA LYS A 185 19.28 16.35 8.69
C LYS A 185 18.54 15.76 7.50
N LEU A 186 18.50 16.44 6.35
CA LEU A 186 17.86 15.95 5.13
C LEU A 186 18.53 14.68 4.58
N LEU A 187 19.86 14.57 4.74
CA LEU A 187 20.66 13.40 4.36
C LEU A 187 20.67 12.27 5.41
N GLY A 188 19.91 12.40 6.50
CA GLY A 188 19.85 11.38 7.56
C GLY A 188 21.14 11.26 8.39
N LEU A 189 22.02 12.27 8.36
CA LEU A 189 23.28 12.27 9.09
C LEU A 189 23.03 12.72 10.53
N HIS A 190 22.54 11.82 11.36
CA HIS A 190 22.42 12.02 12.81
C HIS A 190 23.76 11.73 13.50
N GLY A 191 24.57 12.79 13.62
CA GLY A 191 25.83 12.78 14.36
C GLY A 191 26.81 13.79 13.79
N GLN A 192 27.77 14.25 14.60
CA GLN A 192 28.95 14.95 14.09
C GLN A 192 29.60 14.04 13.04
N ILE A 193 29.49 14.41 11.76
CA ILE A 193 30.41 13.90 10.75
C ILE A 193 31.78 14.31 11.26
N ARG A 194 32.52 13.35 11.83
CA ARG A 194 33.96 13.50 12.01
C ARG A 194 34.48 13.61 10.59
N LEU A 195 34.53 14.84 10.08
CA LEU A 195 35.38 15.20 8.97
C LEU A 195 36.74 14.76 9.44
N ARG A 196 37.18 13.59 8.96
CA ARG A 196 38.58 13.24 9.01
C ARG A 196 39.22 14.35 8.21
N THR A 197 39.74 15.35 8.92
CA THR A 197 40.75 16.22 8.38
C THR A 197 41.71 15.29 7.68
N THR A 198 41.91 15.52 6.39
CA THR A 198 43.03 14.97 5.63
C THR A 198 44.31 15.58 6.17
N SER A 199 44.58 15.36 7.46
CA SER A 199 45.90 15.42 8.02
C SER A 199 46.56 14.12 7.58
N LYS A 200 47.46 14.28 6.62
CA LYS A 200 48.67 13.49 6.39
C LYS A 200 48.91 12.40 7.45
N ASP A 201 49.18 11.20 6.96
CA ASP A 201 49.83 10.11 7.69
C ASP A 201 49.02 9.38 8.78
N VAL A 202 48.06 8.55 8.37
CA VAL A 202 47.84 7.25 9.06
C VAL A 202 47.58 6.18 7.99
N LYS A 203 48.67 5.54 7.54
CA LYS A 203 48.60 4.23 6.87
C LYS A 203 47.84 3.30 7.81
N ARG A 204 46.59 2.93 7.46
CA ARG A 204 45.98 1.76 8.11
C ARG A 204 46.87 0.57 7.71
N PRO A 205 47.36 -0.25 8.65
CA PRO A 205 48.09 -1.44 8.27
C PRO A 205 47.11 -2.29 7.45
N ILE A 206 47.40 -2.44 6.16
CA ILE A 206 46.90 -3.58 5.39
C ILE A 206 47.28 -4.79 6.24
N ASN A 207 46.30 -5.61 6.64
CA ASN A 207 46.49 -6.79 7.46
C ASN A 207 47.81 -7.45 7.06
N GLU A 208 48.84 -7.37 7.91
CA GLU A 208 50.20 -7.83 7.57
C GLU A 208 50.17 -9.28 7.11
N LYS A 209 49.19 -10.04 7.60
CA LYS A 209 48.84 -11.38 7.16
C LYS A 209 48.49 -11.47 5.67
N ILE A 210 47.59 -10.61 5.16
CA ILE A 210 47.21 -10.58 3.74
C ILE A 210 48.40 -10.14 2.89
N GLN A 211 49.17 -9.14 3.35
CA GLN A 211 50.35 -8.69 2.61
C GLN A 211 51.42 -9.80 2.56
N SER A 212 51.65 -10.51 3.66
CA SER A 212 52.56 -11.65 3.72
C SER A 212 52.10 -12.83 2.85
N GLU A 213 50.79 -13.08 2.74
CA GLU A 213 50.24 -14.12 1.87
C GLU A 213 50.40 -13.75 0.39
N ILE A 214 50.19 -12.48 0.05
CA ILE A 214 50.41 -11.93 -1.30
C ILE A 214 51.90 -12.00 -1.67
N ASP A 215 52.79 -11.55 -0.79
CA ASP A 215 54.23 -11.58 -1.01
C ASP A 215 54.73 -13.03 -1.08
N HIS A 216 54.22 -13.93 -0.26
CA HIS A 216 54.56 -15.35 -0.32
C HIS A 216 53.99 -16.03 -1.58
N PHE A 217 52.88 -15.55 -2.14
CA PHE A 217 52.36 -16.05 -3.42
C PHE A 217 53.22 -15.57 -4.60
N PHE A 218 53.62 -14.30 -4.60
CA PHE A 218 54.37 -13.71 -5.72
C PHE A 218 55.89 -13.92 -5.63
N ASN A 219 56.46 -14.16 -4.46
CA ASN A 219 57.90 -14.36 -4.27
C ASN A 219 58.27 -15.84 -4.03
N ARG A 220 57.33 -16.76 -4.23
CA ARG A 220 57.62 -18.20 -4.30
C ARG A 220 58.55 -18.46 -5.50
N ASN A 221 59.74 -19.02 -5.21
CA ASN A 221 60.79 -19.35 -6.19
C ASN A 221 60.61 -20.73 -6.82
N ASP A 222 59.44 -21.32 -6.65
CA ASP A 222 59.03 -22.61 -7.16
C ASP A 222 58.47 -22.46 -8.59
N ILE A 223 58.89 -23.38 -9.47
CA ILE A 223 58.65 -23.40 -10.93
C ILE A 223 57.16 -23.29 -11.31
N THR A 224 56.24 -23.46 -10.35
CA THR A 224 54.79 -23.41 -10.49
C THR A 224 54.24 -22.06 -10.98
N ARG A 225 55.00 -20.96 -10.90
CA ARG A 225 54.55 -19.67 -11.44
C ARG A 225 54.49 -19.66 -12.97
N TYR A 226 55.42 -20.34 -13.64
CA TYR A 226 55.50 -20.41 -15.11
C TYR A 226 54.51 -21.43 -15.72
N THR A 227 53.97 -22.33 -14.90
CA THR A 227 53.04 -23.39 -15.31
C THR A 227 51.62 -23.20 -14.77
N SER A 228 51.37 -22.27 -13.85
CA SER A 228 50.02 -21.93 -13.40
C SER A 228 49.16 -21.49 -14.60
N GLY A 229 48.13 -22.28 -14.92
CA GLY A 229 47.23 -22.05 -16.06
C GLY A 229 47.63 -22.74 -17.38
N LYS A 230 48.82 -23.34 -17.48
CA LYS A 230 49.17 -24.19 -18.64
C LYS A 230 48.69 -25.61 -18.39
N LYS A 231 47.62 -26.00 -19.10
CA LYS A 231 47.11 -27.37 -19.08
C LYS A 231 48.18 -28.31 -19.64
N GLU A 232 48.55 -29.34 -18.88
CA GLU A 232 49.54 -30.32 -19.31
C GLU A 232 49.08 -31.01 -20.60
N THR A 233 49.97 -31.10 -21.60
CA THR A 233 49.68 -31.77 -22.86
C THR A 233 50.60 -32.97 -23.05
N ARG A 234 50.04 -34.12 -23.45
CA ARG A 234 50.79 -35.30 -23.85
C ARG A 234 50.64 -35.52 -25.35
N THR A 235 51.73 -35.85 -26.02
CA THR A 235 51.71 -36.18 -27.46
C THR A 235 51.41 -37.67 -27.64
N ARG A 236 50.38 -38.00 -28.43
CA ARG A 236 50.07 -39.37 -28.84
C ARG A 236 49.85 -39.36 -30.35
N ASN A 237 50.43 -40.31 -31.10
CA ASN A 237 50.32 -40.38 -32.56
C ASN A 237 50.58 -39.03 -33.27
N LYS A 238 51.69 -38.37 -32.89
CA LYS A 238 52.13 -37.05 -33.43
C LYS A 238 51.13 -35.89 -33.26
N THR A 239 50.05 -36.05 -32.49
CA THR A 239 49.12 -34.99 -32.12
C THR A 239 49.20 -34.68 -30.62
N LYS A 240 49.20 -33.38 -30.26
CA LYS A 240 49.21 -32.94 -28.86
C LYS A 240 47.79 -33.01 -28.31
N MET A 241 47.59 -33.79 -27.25
CA MET A 241 46.34 -33.87 -26.51
C MET A 241 46.50 -33.26 -25.13
N GLN A 242 45.48 -32.55 -24.66
CA GLN A 242 45.43 -32.06 -23.30
C GLN A 242 45.13 -33.23 -22.34
N ILE A 243 45.92 -33.37 -21.27
CA ILE A 243 45.61 -34.27 -20.16
C ILE A 243 44.39 -33.67 -19.45
N ARG A 244 43.34 -34.49 -19.25
CA ARG A 244 42.16 -34.13 -18.45
C ARG A 244 42.39 -34.51 -17.00
#